data_AF-A0A2K5JR63-F1
#
_entry.id   AF-A0A2K5JR63-F1
#
_cell.length_a   1.000
_cell.length_b   1.000
_cell.length_c   1.000
_cell.angle_alpha   90.00
_cell.angle_beta   90.00
_cell.angle_gamma   90.00
#
_symmetry.space_group_name_H-M   'P 1'
#
loop_
_entity.id
_entity.type
_entity.pdbx_description
1 polymer ?
#
loop_
_entity_poly.entity_id
_entity_poly.type
_entity_poly.pdbx_seq_one_letter_code
_entity_poly.pdbx_strand_id
1 'polypeptide(L)' 'MGLYGIKEEIFLSIPCVLGRNGVSDVVKINLNSEEEALFKKSAETLWNIQKDLIF' A
#
# COMPACT_ATOMS: atom_id res chain seq x y z
N MET A 1 -4.43 -3.61 11.78
CA MET A 1 -4.18 -2.27 11.20
C MET A 1 -3.25 -2.46 10.02
N GLY A 2 -3.60 -1.95 8.85
CA GLY A 2 -2.73 -2.05 7.67
C GLY A 2 -1.51 -1.12 7.77
N LEU A 3 -0.66 -1.17 6.75
CA LEU A 3 0.55 -0.35 6.67
C LEU A 3 0.20 1.12 6.50
N TYR A 4 0.93 2.00 7.19
CA TYR A 4 0.76 3.46 7.13
C TYR A 4 -0.68 3.95 7.39
N GLY A 5 -1.46 3.19 8.16
CA GLY A 5 -2.84 3.55 8.52
C GLY A 5 -3.89 3.29 7.44
N ILE A 6 -3.51 2.67 6.31
CA ILE A 6 -4.43 2.27 5.24
C ILE A 6 -5.23 1.05 5.72
N LYS A 7 -6.55 1.07 5.53
CA LYS A 7 -7.46 0.01 5.98
C LYS A 7 -8.09 -0.77 4.83
N GLU A 8 -8.14 -0.16 3.66
CA GLU A 8 -8.72 -0.65 2.44
C GLU A 8 -7.84 -1.75 1.82
N GLU A 9 -8.47 -2.71 1.15
CA GLU A 9 -7.76 -3.77 0.42
C GLU A 9 -7.30 -3.24 -0.94
N ILE A 10 -6.12 -2.62 -0.94
CA ILE A 10 -5.50 -2.04 -2.13
C ILE A 10 -4.09 -2.58 -2.35
N PHE A 11 -3.61 -2.46 -3.59
CA PHE A 11 -2.26 -2.83 -3.96
C PHE A 11 -1.46 -1.58 -4.37
N LEU A 12 -0.36 -1.31 -3.67
CA LEU A 12 0.63 -0.28 -3.99
C LEU A 12 2.04 -0.81 -3.88
N SER A 13 2.94 -0.18 -4.63
CA SER A 13 4.38 -0.45 -4.56
C SER A 13 4.95 -0.07 -3.20
N ILE A 14 5.60 -1.03 -2.55
CA ILE A 14 6.35 -0.86 -1.31
C ILE A 14 7.63 -1.72 -1.36
N PRO A 15 8.68 -1.37 -0.60
CA PRO A 15 9.85 -2.22 -0.49
C PRO A 15 9.49 -3.57 0.15
N CYS A 16 9.80 -4.66 -0.54
CA CYS A 16 9.48 -6.02 -0.12
C CYS A 16 10.66 -6.96 -0.34
N VAL A 17 10.72 -8.02 0.47
CA VAL A 17 11.65 -9.13 0.29
C VAL A 17 10.98 -10.19 -0.57
N LEU A 18 11.71 -10.69 -1.57
CA LEU A 18 11.24 -11.72 -2.48
C LEU A 18 11.92 -13.06 -2.17
N GLY A 19 11.12 -14.11 -2.11
CA GLY A 19 11.57 -15.50 -2.02
C GLY A 19 11.02 -16.34 -3.17
N ARG A 20 11.23 -17.66 -3.09
CA ARG A 20 10.74 -18.62 -4.10
C ARG A 20 9.21 -18.55 -4.31
N ASN A 21 8.47 -18.20 -3.26
CA ASN A 21 7.00 -18.17 -3.27
C ASN A 21 6.42 -16.76 -3.51
N GLY A 22 7.23 -15.80 -3.98
CA GLY A 22 6.81 -14.40 -4.16
C GLY A 22 7.22 -13.51 -2.99
N VAL A 23 6.35 -12.58 -2.60
CA VAL A 23 6.61 -11.64 -1.50
C VAL A 23 6.64 -12.40 -0.18
N SER A 24 7.80 -12.44 0.47
CA SER A 24 7.96 -13.08 1.78
C SER A 24 7.71 -12.10 2.92
N ASP A 25 8.20 -10.87 2.78
CA ASP A 25 8.16 -9.85 3.82
C ASP A 25 8.00 -8.45 3.25
N VAL A 26 7.49 -7.55 4.08
CA VAL A 26 7.37 -6.13 3.77
C VAL A 26 8.30 -5.34 4.68
N VAL A 27 9.09 -4.44 4.09
CA VAL A 27 9.98 -3.56 4.85
C VAL A 27 9.23 -2.27 5.20
N LYS A 28 9.04 -2.03 6.50
CA LYS A 28 8.46 -0.77 6.98
C LYS A 28 9.54 0.31 6.96
N ILE A 29 9.34 1.32 6.12
CA ILE A 29 10.18 2.52 6.06
C ILE A 29 9.57 3.61 6.94
N ASN A 30 10.41 4.42 7.57
CA ASN A 30 9.94 5.60 8.29
C ASN A 30 9.74 6.72 7.27
N LEU A 31 8.48 6.95 6.90
CA LEU A 31 8.08 8.09 6.10
C LEU A 31 8.00 9.33 7.00
N ASN A 32 8.39 10.48 6.46
CA ASN A 32 8.06 11.75 7.09
C ASN A 32 6.57 12.09 6.85
N SER A 33 6.06 13.13 7.52
CA SER A 33 4.64 13.50 7.45
C SER A 33 4.16 13.83 6.04
N GLU A 34 5.00 14.43 5.20
CA GLU A 34 4.67 14.78 3.81
C GLU A 34 4.61 13.52 2.93
N GLU A 35 5.61 12.65 3.04
CA GLU A 35 5.67 11.38 2.31
C GLU A 35 4.49 10.46 2.69
N GLU A 36 4.15 10.38 3.97
CA GLU A 36 3.01 9.59 4.45
C GLU A 36 1.68 10.15 3.92
N ALA A 37 1.53 11.48 3.88
CA ALA A 37 0.34 12.12 3.33
C ALA A 37 0.20 11.84 1.82
N LEU A 38 1.30 11.94 1.06
CA LEU A 38 1.31 11.62 -0.37
C LEU A 38 1.03 10.14 -0.63
N PHE A 39 1.61 9.25 0.18
CA PHE A 39 1.37 7.81 0.09
C PHE A 39 -0.11 7.46 0.33
N LYS A 40 -0.74 8.07 1.35
CA LYS A 40 -2.18 7.93 1.61
C LYS A 40 -3.04 8.47 0.46
N LYS A 41 -2.66 9.60 -0.13
CA LYS A 41 -3.37 10.15 -1.30
C LYS A 41 -3.32 9.19 -2.50
N SER A 42 -2.17 8.57 -2.76
CA SER A 42 -2.04 7.54 -3.80
C SER A 42 -2.91 6.32 -3.50
N ALA A 43 -2.96 5.90 -2.23
CA ALA A 43 -3.83 4.82 -1.76
C ALA A 43 -5.32 5.10 -2.00
N GLU A 44 -5.81 6.28 -1.60
CA GLU A 44 -7.20 6.71 -1.81
C GLU A 44 -7.56 6.77 -3.31
N THR A 45 -6.64 7.25 -4.14
CA THR A 45 -6.85 7.34 -5.60
C THR A 45 -7.07 5.96 -6.21
N LEU A 46 -6.26 4.97 -5.82
CA LEU A 46 -6.38 3.60 -6.32
C LEU A 46 -7.63 2.91 -5.76
N TRP A 47 -7.93 3.10 -4.48
CA TRP A 47 -9.13 2.54 -3.86
C TRP A 47 -10.41 2.98 -4.58
N ASN A 48 -10.50 4.27 -4.92
CA ASN A 48 -11.66 4.82 -5.61
C ASN A 48 -11.94 4.19 -6.97
N ILE A 49 -10.93 3.64 -7.62
CA ILE A 49 -11.08 2.92 -8.89
C ILE A 49 -11.35 1.43 -8.62
N GLN A 50 -10.59 0.83 -7.71
CA GLN A 50 -10.63 -0.61 -7.45
C GLN A 50 -11.94 -1.07 -6.84
N LYS A 51 -12.57 -0.25 -5.99
CA LYS A 51 -13.83 -0.58 -5.29
C LYS A 51 -15.03 -0.78 -6.23
N ASP A 52 -14.99 -0.17 -7.42
CA ASP A 52 -16.08 -0.20 -8.40
C ASP A 52 -15.85 -1.29 -9.47
N LEU A 53 -14.76 -2.06 -9.38
CA LEU A 53 -14.49 -3.18 -10.27
C LEU A 53 -15.42 -4.35 -9.96
N ILE A 54 -16.08 -4.84 -11.00
CA ILE A 54 -16.92 -6.05 -10.96
C ILE A 54 -16.17 -7.14 -11.71
N PHE A 55 -15.95 -8.28 -11.04
CA PHE A 55 -15.28 -9.45 -11.58
C PHE A 55 -16.26 -10.58 -11.87
#